data_AF-M6UGM1-F1
#
_entry.id   AF-M6UGM1-F1
#
_cell.length_a   1.000
_cell.length_b   1.000
_cell.length_c   1.000
_cell.angle_alpha   90.00
_cell.angle_beta   90.00
_cell.angle_gamma   90.00
#
_symmetry.space_group_name_H-M   'P 1'
#
loop_
_entity.id
_entity.type
_entity.pdbx_description
1 polymer ?
#
loop_
_entity_poly.entity_id
_entity_poly.type
_entity_poly.pdbx_seq_one_letter_code
_entity_poly.pdbx_strand_id
1 'polypeptide(L)'
;MAGTLSGIETIVAIRKEYPRKPVVIYSIQDSDEYFRAFRKAGILSHYAYVRKSNYLLPQMIVPLIELAYEGKSFIDPEIENRIVEVKDQDENSPMAILEPNEKIVAKMLGERLSNEQIAARLGFKDKRTISRINGQIYAAWDLNESSSD
;
A
#
# COMPACT_ATOMS: atom_id res chain seq x y z
N MET A 1 -12.92 11.38 17.10
CA MET A 1 -13.55 10.04 17.02
C MET A 1 -12.44 9.03 17.09
N ALA A 2 -12.44 8.12 18.08
CA ALA A 2 -11.47 7.03 18.10
C ALA A 2 -11.74 6.16 16.86
N GLY A 3 -10.89 6.28 15.84
CA GLY A 3 -11.04 5.54 14.60
C GLY A 3 -11.06 4.05 14.90
N THR A 4 -12.04 3.33 14.38
CA THR A 4 -12.08 1.87 14.46
C THR A 4 -10.85 1.33 13.75
N LEU A 5 -9.93 0.74 14.53
CA LEU A 5 -8.73 0.09 14.01
C LEU A 5 -9.12 -0.91 12.92
N SER A 6 -8.37 -0.93 11.81
CA SER A 6 -8.50 -1.99 10.81
C SER A 6 -8.11 -3.36 11.39
N GLY A 7 -8.48 -4.44 10.71
CA GLY A 7 -8.11 -5.80 11.12
C GLY A 7 -6.60 -5.96 11.28
N ILE A 8 -5.82 -5.43 10.34
CA ILE A 8 -4.34 -5.51 10.39
C ILE A 8 -3.78 -4.71 11.58
N GLU A 9 -4.25 -3.49 11.80
CA GLU A 9 -3.79 -2.67 12.93
C GLU A 9 -4.16 -3.30 14.28
N THR A 10 -5.32 -3.95 14.36
CA THR A 10 -5.75 -4.71 15.53
C THR A 10 -4.79 -5.86 15.83
N ILE A 11 -4.35 -6.59 14.80
CA ILE A 11 -3.39 -7.68 14.96
C ILE A 11 -2.04 -7.16 15.47
N VAL A 12 -1.56 -6.05 14.90
CA VAL A 12 -0.32 -5.41 15.35
C VAL A 12 -0.44 -4.97 16.80
N ALA A 13 -1.56 -4.37 17.20
CA ALA A 13 -1.81 -3.97 18.59
C ALA A 13 -1.80 -5.16 19.55
N ILE A 14 -2.54 -6.24 19.23
CA ILE A 14 -2.57 -7.45 20.05
C ILE A 14 -1.16 -8.07 20.17
N ARG A 15 -0.40 -8.13 19.07
CA ARG A 15 0.94 -8.74 19.07
C ARG A 15 2.01 -7.91 19.77
N LYS A 16 1.78 -6.62 20.02
CA LYS A 16 2.63 -5.80 20.90
C LYS A 16 2.53 -6.26 22.35
N GLU A 17 1.34 -6.60 22.82
CA GLU A 17 1.11 -7.09 24.18
C GLU A 17 1.36 -8.60 24.32
N TYR A 18 1.06 -9.36 23.27
CA TYR A 18 1.21 -10.81 23.22
C TYR A 18 2.05 -11.23 22.02
N PRO A 19 3.39 -11.27 22.14
CA PRO A 19 4.28 -11.64 21.05
C PRO A 19 3.89 -12.97 20.42
N ARG A 20 3.88 -13.02 19.08
CA ARG A 20 3.53 -14.21 18.27
C ARG A 20 2.13 -14.78 18.54
N LYS A 21 1.18 -14.01 19.09
CA LYS A 21 -0.22 -14.45 19.23
C LYS A 21 -0.75 -14.98 17.89
N PRO A 22 -1.23 -16.23 17.81
CA PRO A 22 -1.76 -16.80 16.58
C PRO A 22 -2.93 -15.99 16.01
N VAL A 23 -2.98 -15.88 14.69
CA VAL A 23 -4.04 -15.11 14.02
C VAL A 23 -4.47 -15.77 12.71
N VAL A 24 -5.78 -15.81 12.46
CA VAL A 24 -6.33 -16.16 11.15
C VAL A 24 -7.04 -14.95 10.57
N ILE A 25 -6.52 -14.45 9.45
CA ILE A 25 -7.11 -13.36 8.68
C ILE A 25 -8.06 -13.99 7.66
N TYR A 26 -9.35 -13.86 7.93
CA TYR A 26 -10.42 -14.34 7.07
C TYR A 26 -11.17 -13.13 6.51
N SER A 27 -10.85 -12.70 5.29
CA SER A 27 -11.27 -11.38 4.78
C SER A 27 -11.85 -11.42 3.36
N ILE A 28 -12.78 -10.49 3.08
CA ILE A 28 -13.25 -10.17 1.72
C ILE A 28 -12.49 -8.97 1.12
N GLN A 29 -11.65 -8.31 1.92
CA GLN A 29 -10.91 -7.13 1.50
C GLN A 29 -9.88 -7.51 0.45
N ASP A 30 -9.87 -6.77 -0.66
CA ASP A 30 -9.04 -7.02 -1.84
C ASP A 30 -8.35 -5.76 -2.38
N SER A 31 -8.32 -4.71 -1.56
CA SER A 31 -7.68 -3.45 -1.94
C SER A 31 -6.16 -3.56 -1.77
N ASP A 32 -5.42 -2.93 -2.67
CA ASP A 32 -3.96 -2.81 -2.58
C ASP A 32 -3.50 -2.18 -1.27
N GLU A 33 -4.27 -1.23 -0.71
CA GLU A 33 -3.98 -0.63 0.60
C GLU A 33 -3.95 -1.66 1.73
N TYR A 34 -4.89 -2.61 1.72
CA TYR A 34 -4.96 -3.69 2.71
C TYR A 34 -3.76 -4.65 2.58
N PHE A 35 -3.35 -5.00 1.36
CA PHE A 35 -2.15 -5.80 1.11
C PHE A 35 -0.87 -5.06 1.54
N ARG A 36 -0.77 -3.75 1.26
CA ARG A 36 0.32 -2.88 1.73
C ARG A 36 0.37 -2.84 3.25
N ALA A 37 -0.79 -2.69 3.91
CA ALA A 37 -0.89 -2.66 5.36
C ALA A 37 -0.40 -3.98 5.97
N PHE A 38 -0.85 -5.12 5.44
CA PHE A 38 -0.38 -6.44 5.88
C PHE A 38 1.13 -6.62 5.67
N ARG A 39 1.66 -6.25 4.49
CA ARG A 39 3.10 -6.30 4.21
C ARG A 39 3.91 -5.47 5.21
N LYS A 40 3.46 -4.23 5.45
CA LYS A 40 4.10 -3.29 6.40
C LYS A 40 4.00 -3.74 7.86
N ALA A 41 3.00 -4.55 8.21
CA ALA A 41 2.83 -5.08 9.56
C ALA A 41 3.93 -6.08 9.96
N GLY A 42 4.69 -6.63 9.01
CA GLY A 42 5.85 -7.49 9.29
C GLY A 42 5.49 -8.77 10.05
N ILE A 43 4.29 -9.32 9.83
CA ILE A 43 3.82 -10.55 10.45
C ILE A 43 4.48 -11.74 9.73
N LEU A 44 5.46 -12.39 10.38
CA LEU A 44 6.26 -13.44 9.76
C LEU A 44 5.82 -14.88 10.13
N SER A 45 5.17 -15.06 11.27
CA SER A 45 4.82 -16.39 11.80
C SER A 45 3.48 -16.42 12.54
N HIS A 46 3.02 -17.62 12.87
CA HIS A 46 1.80 -17.88 13.66
C HIS A 46 0.56 -17.29 13.00
N TYR A 47 0.44 -17.38 11.68
CA TYR A 47 -0.68 -16.77 10.98
C TYR A 47 -1.24 -17.61 9.83
N ALA A 48 -2.51 -17.43 9.53
CA ALA A 48 -3.07 -17.80 8.25
C ALA A 48 -3.76 -16.59 7.62
N TYR A 49 -3.69 -16.42 6.30
CA TYR A 49 -4.43 -15.37 5.60
C TYR A 49 -5.10 -15.94 4.36
N VAL A 50 -6.44 -15.96 4.37
CA VAL A 50 -7.27 -16.51 3.28
C VAL A 50 -8.43 -15.59 2.92
N ARG A 51 -8.89 -15.72 1.66
CA ARG A 51 -10.05 -14.99 1.14
C ARG A 51 -11.34 -15.71 1.54
N LYS A 52 -12.34 -14.97 2.03
CA LYS A 52 -13.62 -15.59 2.45
C LYS A 52 -14.32 -16.36 1.34
N SER A 53 -14.26 -15.85 0.11
CA SER A 53 -14.88 -16.49 -1.06
C SER A 53 -14.31 -17.87 -1.38
N ASN A 54 -13.06 -18.13 -1.03
CA ASN A 54 -12.35 -19.38 -1.36
C ASN A 54 -12.50 -20.42 -0.23
N TYR A 55 -12.84 -19.97 0.98
CA TYR A 55 -12.97 -20.80 2.19
C TYR A 55 -14.34 -20.60 2.81
N LEU A 56 -15.35 -21.24 2.22
CA LEU A 56 -16.77 -21.02 2.55
C LEU A 56 -17.27 -21.90 3.71
N LEU A 57 -16.56 -22.99 4.02
CA LEU A 57 -17.01 -23.99 4.98
C LEU A 57 -16.14 -23.95 6.25
N PRO A 58 -16.73 -24.03 7.47
CA PRO A 58 -15.96 -23.97 8.72
C PRO A 58 -14.82 -24.99 8.81
N GLN A 59 -15.01 -26.21 8.30
CA GLN A 59 -13.99 -27.25 8.30
C GLN A 59 -12.74 -26.91 7.47
N MET A 60 -12.81 -25.93 6.58
CA MET A 60 -11.64 -25.44 5.83
C MET A 60 -10.83 -24.43 6.65
N ILE A 61 -11.43 -23.80 7.66
CA ILE A 61 -10.78 -22.79 8.52
C ILE A 61 -10.11 -23.44 9.73
N VAL A 62 -10.67 -24.52 10.26
CA VAL A 62 -10.13 -25.23 11.44
C VAL A 62 -8.64 -25.58 11.26
N PRO A 63 -8.19 -26.18 10.15
CA PRO A 63 -6.77 -26.49 9.96
C PRO A 63 -5.87 -25.26 9.93
N LEU A 64 -6.38 -24.11 9.50
CA LEU A 64 -5.62 -22.85 9.47
C LEU A 64 -5.39 -22.29 10.88
N ILE A 65 -6.37 -22.47 11.77
CA ILE A 65 -6.25 -22.09 13.19
C ILE A 65 -5.21 -22.97 13.87
N GLU A 66 -5.30 -24.29 13.67
CA GLU A 66 -4.34 -25.26 14.20
C GLU A 66 -2.92 -24.96 13.71
N LEU A 67 -2.75 -24.74 12.40
CA LEU A 67 -1.47 -24.39 11.79
C LEU A 67 -0.87 -23.10 12.39
N ALA A 68 -1.67 -22.04 12.54
CA ALA A 68 -1.22 -20.80 13.14
C ALA A 68 -0.86 -20.98 14.62
N TYR A 69 -1.59 -21.83 15.34
CA TYR A 69 -1.33 -22.15 16.75
C TYR A 69 -0.03 -22.94 16.94
N GLU A 70 0.30 -23.84 16.02
CA GLU A 70 1.60 -24.55 15.95
C GLU A 70 2.78 -23.63 15.57
N GLY A 71 2.52 -22.35 15.31
CA GLY A 71 3.51 -21.35 14.97
C GLY A 71 3.92 -21.28 13.51
N LYS A 72 3.24 -22.05 12.66
CA LYS A 72 3.43 -22.04 11.21
C LYS A 72 2.71 -20.84 10.57
N SER A 73 2.96 -20.64 9.28
CA SER A 73 2.31 -19.62 8.47
C SER A 73 1.66 -20.23 7.24
N PHE A 74 0.50 -19.72 6.87
CA PHE A 74 -0.16 -20.04 5.61
C PHE A 74 -0.70 -18.76 4.96
N ILE A 75 -0.59 -18.67 3.64
CA ILE A 75 -1.23 -17.62 2.87
C ILE A 75 -1.86 -18.24 1.64
N ASP A 76 -3.10 -17.83 1.34
CA ASP A 76 -3.76 -18.20 0.10
C ASP A 76 -2.91 -17.71 -1.09
N PRO A 77 -2.60 -18.58 -2.08
CA PRO A 77 -1.75 -18.21 -3.22
C PRO A 77 -2.23 -16.98 -3.99
N GLU A 78 -3.55 -16.75 -4.10
CA GLU A 78 -4.07 -15.56 -4.78
C GLU A 78 -3.72 -14.30 -3.99
N ILE A 79 -3.80 -14.36 -2.67
CA ILE A 79 -3.41 -13.24 -1.80
C ILE A 79 -1.91 -13.00 -1.86
N GLU A 80 -1.11 -14.07 -1.86
CA GLU A 80 0.34 -13.97 -2.00
C GLU A 80 0.72 -13.27 -3.31
N ASN A 81 0.12 -13.67 -4.44
CA ASN A 81 0.32 -13.03 -5.73
C ASN A 81 -0.03 -11.54 -5.68
N ARG A 82 -1.18 -11.17 -5.09
CA ARG A 82 -1.57 -9.76 -4.93
C ARG A 82 -0.57 -8.97 -4.08
N ILE A 83 -0.01 -9.55 -3.02
CA ILE A 83 1.01 -8.88 -2.19
C ILE A 83 2.29 -8.64 -2.99
N VAL A 84 2.70 -9.60 -3.82
CA VAL A 84 3.87 -9.46 -4.71
C VAL A 84 3.61 -8.40 -5.77
N GLU A 85 2.47 -8.42 -6.46
CA GLU A 85 2.12 -7.41 -7.47
C GLU A 85 2.14 -6.00 -6.88
N VAL A 86 1.56 -5.82 -5.70
CA VAL A 86 1.53 -4.54 -4.98
C VAL A 86 2.93 -4.10 -4.54
N LYS A 87 3.83 -5.05 -4.24
CA LYS A 87 5.24 -4.77 -3.97
C LYS A 87 5.97 -4.33 -5.23
N ASP A 88 5.75 -5.01 -6.36
CA ASP A 88 6.40 -4.65 -7.61
C ASP A 88 5.90 -3.28 -8.11
N GLN A 89 4.62 -2.96 -7.93
CA GLN A 89 4.08 -1.62 -8.19
C GLN A 89 4.69 -0.54 -7.29
N ASP A 90 5.03 -0.88 -6.05
CA ASP A 90 5.72 0.03 -5.13
C ASP A 90 7.17 0.28 -5.56
N GLU A 91 7.89 -0.80 -5.83
CA GLU A 91 9.32 -0.75 -6.18
C GLU A 91 9.54 -0.10 -7.54
N ASN A 92 8.62 -0.32 -8.49
CA ASN A 92 8.64 0.30 -9.81
C ASN A 92 7.73 1.52 -9.92
N SER A 93 7.33 2.12 -8.80
CA SER A 93 6.45 3.29 -8.84
C SER A 93 7.17 4.45 -9.53
N PRO A 94 6.55 5.13 -10.51
CA PRO A 94 7.10 6.38 -11.06
C PRO A 94 7.33 7.42 -9.94
N MET A 95 6.52 7.36 -8.88
CA MET A 95 6.70 8.21 -7.72
C MET A 95 7.97 7.88 -6.94
N ALA A 96 8.51 6.66 -6.98
CA ALA A 96 9.68 6.26 -6.20
C ALA A 96 10.95 7.03 -6.60
N ILE A 97 11.11 7.29 -7.90
CA ILE A 97 12.28 7.95 -8.50
C ILE A 97 12.26 9.48 -8.43
N LEU A 98 11.17 10.06 -7.92
CA LEU A 98 11.05 11.51 -7.73
C LEU A 98 11.63 11.97 -6.38
N GLU A 99 12.22 13.16 -6.37
CA GLU A 99 12.64 13.87 -5.16
C GLU A 99 11.43 14.26 -4.28
N PRO A 100 11.59 14.53 -2.98
CA PRO A 100 10.48 14.83 -2.07
C PRO A 100 9.55 15.97 -2.55
N ASN A 101 10.11 17.07 -3.08
CA ASN A 101 9.32 18.19 -3.58
C ASN A 101 8.60 17.84 -4.89
N GLU A 102 9.24 17.05 -5.75
CA GLU A 102 8.65 16.54 -6.99
C GLU A 102 7.45 15.63 -6.70
N LYS A 103 7.55 14.75 -5.70
CA LYS A 103 6.42 13.91 -5.25
C LYS A 103 5.20 14.73 -4.83
N ILE A 104 5.43 15.84 -4.11
CA ILE A 104 4.34 16.72 -3.67
C ILE A 104 3.67 17.38 -4.87
N VAL A 105 4.46 17.89 -5.82
CA VAL A 105 3.96 18.52 -7.04
C VAL A 105 3.24 17.49 -7.93
N ALA A 106 3.82 16.31 -8.15
CA ALA A 106 3.23 15.22 -8.94
C ALA A 106 1.85 14.79 -8.43
N LYS A 107 1.65 14.72 -7.09
CA LYS A 107 0.33 14.46 -6.50
C LYS A 107 -0.68 15.54 -6.85
N MET A 108 -0.31 16.82 -6.72
CA MET A 108 -1.21 17.94 -7.04
C MET A 108 -1.51 18.04 -8.54
N LEU A 109 -0.56 17.63 -9.41
CA LEU A 109 -0.82 17.48 -10.84
C LEU A 109 -1.87 16.39 -11.12
N GLY A 110 -1.80 15.24 -10.42
CA GLY A 110 -2.79 14.18 -10.50
C GLY A 110 -4.20 14.63 -10.06
N GLU A 111 -4.27 15.59 -9.13
CA GLU A 111 -5.50 16.27 -8.72
C GLU A 111 -5.97 17.37 -9.72
N ARG A 112 -5.28 17.55 -10.85
CA ARG A 112 -5.53 18.55 -11.90
C ARG A 112 -5.38 20.02 -11.45
N LEU A 113 -4.56 20.30 -10.44
CA LEU A 113 -4.26 21.68 -10.06
C LEU A 113 -3.34 22.36 -11.10
N SER A 114 -3.55 23.65 -11.36
CA SER A 114 -2.66 24.44 -12.21
C SER A 114 -1.36 24.79 -11.49
N ASN A 115 -0.32 25.15 -12.26
CA ASN A 115 0.97 25.57 -11.68
C ASN A 115 0.84 26.79 -10.74
N GLU A 116 -0.09 27.71 -11.02
CA GLU A 116 -0.41 28.82 -10.13
C GLU A 116 -1.02 28.35 -8.81
N GLN A 117 -1.96 27.42 -8.85
CA GLN A 117 -2.62 26.87 -7.67
C GLN A 117 -1.65 26.08 -6.80
N ILE A 118 -0.79 25.28 -7.43
CA ILE A 118 0.28 24.52 -6.74
C ILE A 118 1.27 25.49 -6.10
N ALA A 119 1.72 26.51 -6.83
CA ALA A 119 2.65 27.52 -6.32
C ALA A 119 2.08 28.22 -5.08
N ALA A 120 0.83 28.68 -5.15
CA ALA A 120 0.15 29.33 -4.03
C ALA A 120 0.04 28.40 -2.81
N ARG A 121 -0.28 27.12 -3.03
CA ARG A 121 -0.43 26.13 -1.95
C ARG A 121 0.88 25.76 -1.26
N LEU A 122 1.98 25.79 -2.01
CA LEU A 122 3.33 25.50 -1.50
C LEU A 122 4.09 26.76 -1.04
N GLY A 123 3.47 27.94 -1.11
CA GLY A 123 4.08 29.20 -0.69
C GLY A 123 5.12 29.76 -1.67
N PHE A 124 5.16 29.27 -2.91
CA PHE A 124 5.99 29.84 -3.97
C PHE A 124 5.34 31.10 -4.54
N LYS A 125 6.15 32.15 -4.71
CA LYS A 125 5.69 33.43 -5.29
C LYS A 125 5.56 33.39 -6.81
N ASP A 126 6.22 32.45 -7.48
CA ASP A 126 6.26 32.33 -8.94
C ASP A 126 5.90 30.90 -9.39
N LYS A 127 4.94 30.80 -10.31
CA LYS A 127 4.53 29.54 -10.95
C LYS A 127 5.65 28.87 -11.75
N ARG A 128 6.65 29.64 -12.20
CA ARG A 128 7.79 29.10 -12.97
C ARG A 128 8.59 28.08 -12.19
N THR A 129 8.62 28.18 -10.85
CA THR A 129 9.23 27.16 -9.99
C THR A 129 8.52 25.82 -10.15
N ILE A 130 7.18 25.82 -10.18
CA ILE A 130 6.39 24.61 -10.42
C ILE A 130 6.58 24.11 -11.85
N SER A 131 6.59 25.00 -12.86
CA SER A 131 6.88 24.59 -14.24
C SER A 131 8.23 23.88 -14.39
N ARG A 132 9.27 24.33 -13.67
CA ARG A 132 10.58 23.66 -13.67
C ARG A 132 10.52 22.30 -13.00
N ILE A 133 9.85 22.20 -11.85
CA ILE A 133 9.66 20.93 -11.13
C ILE A 133 8.87 19.94 -12.00
N ASN A 134 7.83 20.39 -12.72
CA ASN A 134 7.10 19.56 -13.67
C ASN A 134 8.03 19.02 -14.77
N GLY A 135 8.89 19.88 -15.34
CA GLY A 135 9.87 19.44 -16.34
C GLY A 135 10.85 18.40 -15.80
N GLN A 136 11.25 18.50 -14.52
CA GLN A 136 12.09 17.50 -13.86
C GLN A 136 11.34 16.19 -13.62
N ILE A 137 10.05 16.26 -13.24
CA ILE A 137 9.18 15.08 -13.09
C ILE A 137 9.02 14.34 -14.42
N TYR A 138 8.67 15.05 -15.50
CA TYR A 138 8.52 14.45 -16.82
C TYR A 138 9.84 13.87 -17.34
N ALA A 139 10.97 14.54 -17.08
CA ALA A 139 12.30 14.00 -17.39
C ALA A 139 12.60 12.71 -16.62
N ALA A 140 12.33 12.69 -15.31
CA ALA A 140 12.55 11.52 -14.47
C ALA A 140 11.68 10.34 -14.89
N TRP A 141 10.47 10.61 -15.38
CA TRP A 141 9.56 9.59 -15.92
C TRP A 141 9.81 9.22 -17.38
N ASP A 142 10.82 9.81 -18.02
CA ASP A 142 11.12 9.62 -19.45
C ASP A 142 9.94 9.98 -20.38
N LEU A 143 9.16 10.99 -19.99
CA LEU A 143 7.97 11.48 -20.71
C LEU A 143 8.24 12.77 -21.49
N ASN A 144 9.50 13.15 -21.69
CA ASN A 144 9.87 14.41 -22.37
C ASN A 144 9.69 14.38 -23.89
N GLU A 145 9.43 13.22 -24.50
CA GLU A 145 9.13 13.08 -25.92
C GLU A 145 7.65 12.70 -26.15
N SER A 146 6.74 13.68 -26.19
CA SER A 146 5.50 13.63 -27.00
C SER A 146 4.62 14.86 -26.73
N SER A 147 4.98 15.99 -27.33
CA SER A 147 4.00 17.02 -27.71
C SER A 147 4.54 17.82 -28.88
N SER A 148 4.69 17.12 -30.00
CA SER A 148 4.87 17.69 -31.33
C SER A 148 4.06 16.83 -32.29
N ASP A 149 2.76 17.10 -32.33
CA ASP A 149 1.86 16.89 -33.48
C ASP A 149 0.70 17.89 -33.35
#